data_AF-A0A3N5U0L8-F1
#
_entry.id   AF-A0A3N5U0L8-F1
#
_cell.length_a   1.000
_cell.length_b   1.000
_cell.length_c   1.000
_cell.angle_alpha   90.00
_cell.angle_beta   90.00
_cell.angle_gamma   90.00
#
_symmetry.space_group_name_H-M   'P 1'
#
loop_
_entity.id
_entity.type
_entity.pdbx_description
1 polymer ?
#
loop_
_entity_poly.entity_id
_entity_poly.type
_entity_poly.pdbx_seq_one_letter_code
_entity_poly.pdbx_strand_id
1 'polypeptide(L)'
;HVREAEDRHQVELCRELEDGFAAPIYRWAEGESLEDVLRETDMSPGDFVRTCKQVLDLLRQIEDVAPEGSSAVIRRAREAVNRGVVAYTGV
;
A
#
# COMPACT_ATOMS: atom_id res chain seq x y z
N HIS A 1 2.40 4.50 24.18
CA HIS A 1 1.87 4.41 22.79
C HIS A 1 2.27 5.67 22.02
N VAL A 2 2.36 5.68 20.67
CA VAL A 2 2.84 6.88 19.93
C VAL A 2 2.00 8.12 20.25
N ARG A 3 0.66 8.01 20.21
CA ARG A 3 -0.27 9.09 20.59
C ARG A 3 -0.05 9.61 22.02
N GLU A 4 0.15 8.70 22.97
CA GLU A 4 0.41 9.06 24.37
C GLU A 4 1.77 9.77 24.56
N ALA A 5 2.75 9.47 23.72
CA ALA A 5 4.02 10.18 23.69
C ALA A 5 3.84 11.58 23.07
N GLU A 6 3.08 11.69 21.99
CA GLU A 6 2.76 12.96 21.34
C GLU A 6 2.02 13.92 22.31
N ASP A 7 0.98 13.43 22.98
CA ASP A 7 0.22 14.17 23.99
C ASP A 7 1.12 14.67 25.12
N ARG A 8 2.03 13.81 25.61
CA ARG A 8 2.95 14.14 26.71
C ARG A 8 3.96 15.21 26.32
N HIS A 9 4.39 15.22 25.06
CA HIS A 9 5.37 16.17 24.55
C HIS A 9 4.73 17.40 23.88
N GLN A 10 3.39 17.47 23.83
CA GLN A 10 2.63 18.59 23.26
C GLN A 10 3.04 18.92 21.81
N VAL A 11 3.36 17.88 21.03
CA VAL A 11 3.66 18.00 19.60
C VAL A 11 2.37 17.92 18.79
N GLU A 12 2.39 18.45 17.57
CA GLU A 12 1.26 18.31 16.65
C GLU A 12 0.99 16.82 16.41
N LEU A 13 -0.26 16.40 16.64
CA LEU A 13 -0.65 15.00 16.53
C LEU A 13 -0.53 14.53 15.09
N CYS A 14 -0.01 13.31 14.90
CA CYS A 14 -0.07 12.67 13.59
C CYS A 14 -1.52 12.54 13.13
N ARG A 15 -1.76 12.78 11.82
CA ARG A 15 -3.06 12.49 11.20
C ARG A 15 -3.47 11.04 11.45
N GLU A 16 -4.77 10.79 11.51
CA GLU A 16 -5.26 9.41 11.59
C GLU A 16 -4.90 8.62 10.33
N LEU A 17 -4.74 7.30 10.51
CA LEU A 17 -4.52 6.40 9.38
C LEU A 17 -5.81 6.28 8.57
N GLU A 18 -5.69 6.47 7.26
CA GLU A 18 -6.76 6.21 6.31
C GLU A 18 -6.66 4.74 5.86
N ASP A 19 -7.61 3.91 6.26
CA ASP A 19 -7.64 2.47 5.97
C ASP A 19 -8.38 2.11 4.67
N GLY A 20 -9.04 3.08 4.04
CA GLY A 20 -9.89 2.87 2.87
C GLY A 20 -9.23 2.20 1.66
N PHE A 21 -7.90 2.20 1.57
CA PHE A 21 -7.17 1.53 0.49
C PHE A 21 -6.80 0.06 0.79
N ALA A 22 -6.93 -0.39 2.03
CA ALA A 22 -6.51 -1.74 2.44
C ALA A 22 -7.31 -2.85 1.74
N ALA A 23 -8.63 -2.73 1.68
CA ALA A 23 -9.47 -3.72 1.00
C ALA A 23 -9.28 -3.72 -0.53
N PRO A 24 -9.24 -2.56 -1.22
CA PRO A 24 -8.96 -2.49 -2.66
C PRO A 24 -7.62 -3.12 -3.07
N ILE A 25 -6.53 -2.79 -2.36
CA ILE A 25 -5.21 -3.36 -2.71
C ILE A 25 -5.14 -4.85 -2.42
N TYR A 26 -5.81 -5.34 -1.38
CA TYR A 26 -5.87 -6.76 -1.07
C TYR A 26 -6.56 -7.54 -2.21
N ARG A 27 -7.74 -7.10 -2.65
CA ARG A 27 -8.47 -7.74 -3.75
C ARG A 27 -7.72 -7.66 -5.08
N TRP A 28 -7.01 -6.55 -5.30
CA TRP A 28 -6.07 -6.47 -6.40
C TRP A 28 -4.91 -7.48 -6.24
N ALA A 29 -4.29 -7.62 -5.08
CA ALA A 29 -3.23 -8.62 -4.90
C ALA A 29 -3.75 -10.06 -5.12
N GLU A 30 -5.01 -10.34 -4.79
CA GLU A 30 -5.67 -11.64 -5.02
C GLU A 30 -6.08 -11.90 -6.49
N GLY A 31 -5.95 -10.89 -7.37
CA GLY A 31 -6.11 -11.07 -8.82
C GLY A 31 -7.38 -10.50 -9.45
N GLU A 32 -8.22 -9.77 -8.70
CA GLU A 32 -9.45 -9.16 -9.24
C GLU A 32 -9.18 -8.15 -10.37
N SER A 33 -10.17 -7.91 -11.24
CA SER A 33 -9.97 -6.93 -12.32
C SER A 33 -9.90 -5.50 -11.75
N LEU A 34 -9.26 -4.58 -12.48
CA LEU A 34 -9.22 -3.16 -12.07
C LEU A 34 -10.64 -2.59 -11.97
N GLU A 35 -11.51 -2.97 -12.90
CA GLU A 35 -12.90 -2.51 -12.92
C GLU A 35 -13.65 -2.95 -11.65
N ASP A 36 -13.47 -4.20 -11.22
CA ASP A 36 -14.14 -4.73 -10.04
C ASP A 36 -13.64 -4.07 -8.75
N VAL A 37 -12.32 -3.88 -8.64
CA VAL A 37 -11.72 -3.20 -7.49
C VAL A 37 -12.23 -1.76 -7.40
N LEU A 38 -12.26 -1.02 -8.53
CA LEU A 38 -12.69 0.38 -8.54
C LEU A 38 -14.18 0.55 -8.26
N ARG A 39 -15.03 -0.42 -8.60
CA ARG A 39 -16.49 -0.34 -8.39
C ARG A 39 -16.88 -0.17 -6.91
N GLU A 40 -15.98 -0.55 -6.00
CA GLU A 40 -16.18 -0.47 -4.56
C GLU A 40 -15.38 0.66 -3.89
N THR A 41 -14.83 1.58 -4.69
CA THR A 41 -14.04 2.71 -4.21
C THR A 41 -14.43 4.00 -4.92
N ASP A 42 -14.26 5.14 -4.26
CA ASP A 42 -14.37 6.44 -4.91
C ASP A 42 -13.07 6.87 -5.63
N MET A 43 -12.10 5.95 -5.79
CA MET A 43 -10.80 6.26 -6.39
C MET A 43 -10.89 6.34 -7.90
N SER A 44 -10.15 7.28 -8.50
CA SER A 44 -9.92 7.24 -9.94
C SER A 44 -8.92 6.11 -10.29
N PRO A 45 -8.96 5.56 -11.52
CA PRO A 45 -7.95 4.58 -11.96
C PRO A 45 -6.52 5.09 -11.82
N GLY A 46 -6.29 6.39 -12.06
CA GLY A 46 -4.97 7.01 -11.93
C GLY A 46 -4.49 7.08 -10.48
N ASP A 47 -5.39 7.40 -9.55
CA ASP A 47 -5.07 7.40 -8.12
C ASP A 47 -4.81 5.98 -7.63
N PHE A 48 -5.60 5.01 -8.06
CA PHE A 48 -5.38 3.60 -7.74
C PHE A 48 -3.97 3.14 -8.15
N VAL A 49 -3.58 3.39 -9.41
CA VAL A 49 -2.24 3.05 -9.89
C VAL A 49 -1.17 3.77 -9.08
N ARG A 50 -1.35 5.07 -8.80
CA ARG A 50 -0.42 5.86 -7.98
C ARG A 50 -0.25 5.25 -6.59
N THR A 51 -1.34 4.90 -5.91
CA THR A 51 -1.27 4.34 -4.55
C THR A 51 -0.68 2.93 -4.57
N CYS A 52 -0.94 2.11 -5.59
CA CYS A 52 -0.23 0.84 -5.77
C CYS A 52 1.29 1.05 -5.88
N LYS A 53 1.76 2.06 -6.62
CA LYS A 53 3.20 2.38 -6.70
C LYS A 53 3.78 2.79 -5.35
N GLN A 54 3.06 3.63 -4.60
CA GLN A 54 3.47 4.00 -3.24
C GLN A 54 3.61 2.77 -2.33
N VAL A 55 2.70 1.79 -2.44
CA VAL A 55 2.82 0.54 -1.67
C VAL A 55 4.02 -0.29 -2.15
N LEU A 56 4.28 -0.39 -3.44
CA LEU A 56 5.46 -1.10 -3.97
C LEU A 56 6.77 -0.46 -3.48
N ASP A 57 6.84 0.87 -3.44
CA ASP A 57 7.98 1.61 -2.93
C ASP A 57 8.14 1.43 -1.41
N LEU A 58 7.04 1.43 -0.65
CA LEU A 58 7.05 1.15 0.78
C LEU A 58 7.52 -0.28 1.07
N LEU A 59 7.05 -1.27 0.30
CA LEU A 59 7.50 -2.66 0.44
C LEU A 59 9.00 -2.81 0.18
N ARG A 60 9.57 -2.04 -0.76
CA ARG A 60 11.02 -1.96 -0.95
C ARG A 60 11.74 -1.39 0.27
N GLN A 61 11.25 -0.29 0.80
CA GLN A 61 11.84 0.34 2.00
C GLN A 61 11.77 -0.60 3.21
N ILE A 62 10.68 -1.35 3.36
CA ILE A 62 10.54 -2.38 4.40
C ILE A 62 11.56 -3.49 4.19
N GLU A 63 11.78 -3.93 2.95
CA GLU A 63 12.78 -4.97 2.64
C GLU A 63 14.19 -4.58 3.12
N ASP A 64 14.54 -3.30 3.02
CA ASP A 64 15.86 -2.78 3.42
C ASP A 64 16.11 -2.80 4.94
N VAL A 65 15.04 -2.84 5.76
CA VAL A 65 15.13 -2.78 7.23
C VAL A 65 14.53 -3.99 7.95
N ALA A 66 13.87 -4.89 7.22
CA ALA A 66 13.17 -6.03 7.80
C ALA A 66 14.14 -7.10 8.32
N PRO A 67 13.76 -7.86 9.37
CA PRO A 67 14.55 -8.98 9.85
C PRO A 67 14.79 -10.05 8.78
N GLU A 68 15.89 -10.78 8.93
CA GLU A 68 16.22 -11.94 8.10
C GLU A 68 15.04 -12.92 8.01
N GLY A 69 14.74 -13.39 6.79
CA GLY A 69 13.59 -14.26 6.50
C GLY A 69 12.35 -13.56 5.96
N SER A 70 12.27 -12.22 6.02
CA SER A 70 11.09 -11.46 5.54
C SER A 70 11.07 -11.22 4.01
N SER A 71 12.23 -11.30 3.33
CA SER A 71 12.33 -10.97 1.90
C SER A 71 11.39 -11.82 1.03
N ALA A 72 11.21 -13.10 1.36
CA ALA A 72 10.33 -13.98 0.58
C ALA A 72 8.84 -13.56 0.62
N VAL A 73 8.34 -13.05 1.76
CA VAL A 73 6.96 -12.57 1.86
C VAL A 73 6.80 -11.20 1.20
N ILE A 74 7.79 -10.31 1.37
CA ILE A 74 7.79 -8.98 0.76
C ILE A 74 7.80 -9.08 -0.77
N ARG A 75 8.68 -9.93 -1.32
CA ARG A 75 8.73 -10.18 -2.76
C ARG A 75 7.40 -10.69 -3.31
N ARG A 76 6.78 -11.68 -2.64
CA ARG A 76 5.46 -12.20 -3.05
C ARG A 76 4.39 -11.10 -3.06
N ALA A 77 4.35 -10.24 -2.04
CA ALA A 77 3.42 -9.12 -2.00
C ALA A 77 3.66 -8.13 -3.15
N ARG A 78 4.93 -7.80 -3.44
CA ARG A 78 5.30 -6.92 -4.56
C ARG A 78 4.88 -7.50 -5.90
N GLU A 79 5.11 -8.79 -6.13
CA GLU A 79 4.72 -9.48 -7.38
C GLU A 79 3.19 -9.52 -7.55
N ALA A 80 2.44 -9.78 -6.47
CA ALA A 80 0.99 -9.79 -6.49
C ALA A 80 0.37 -8.42 -6.85
N VAL A 81 0.95 -7.34 -6.31
CA VAL A 81 0.49 -5.97 -6.59
C VAL A 81 0.97 -5.48 -7.97
N ASN A 82 2.19 -5.82 -8.39
CA ASN A 82 2.79 -5.35 -9.63
C ASN A 82 2.34 -6.19 -10.85
N ARG A 83 1.07 -6.06 -11.21
CA ARG A 83 0.47 -6.74 -12.37
C ARG A 83 -0.38 -5.78 -13.21
N GLY A 84 -0.89 -6.23 -14.35
CA GLY A 84 -1.83 -5.48 -15.18
C GLY A 84 -1.38 -4.03 -15.45
N VAL A 85 -2.32 -3.08 -15.41
CA VAL A 85 -2.01 -1.65 -15.63
C VAL A 85 -0.92 -1.12 -14.70
N VAL A 86 -0.84 -1.62 -13.46
CA VAL A 86 0.19 -1.22 -12.49
C VAL A 86 1.58 -1.62 -12.99
N ALA A 87 1.73 -2.77 -13.64
CA ALA A 87 3.01 -3.18 -14.21
C ALA A 87 3.35 -2.47 -15.53
N TYR A 88 2.36 -2.16 -16.36
CA TYR A 88 2.57 -1.49 -17.66
C TYR A 88 2.85 0.01 -17.53
N THR A 89 2.33 0.66 -16.49
CA THR A 89 2.65 2.04 -16.19
C THR A 89 3.99 2.09 -15.45
N GLY A 90 5.07 1.94 -16.22
CA GLY A 90 6.42 2.33 -15.87
C GLY A 90 6.81 3.56 -16.70
N VAL A 91 7.61 4.45 -16.14
CA VAL A 91 8.27 5.55 -16.86
C VAL A 91 8.89 5.06 -18.16
#